data_AF-A0A0S8D4B8-F1
#
_entry.id   AF-A0A0S8D4B8-F1
#
_cell.length_a   1.000
_cell.length_b   1.000
_cell.length_c   1.000
_cell.angle_alpha   90.00
_cell.angle_beta   90.00
_cell.angle_gamma   90.00
#
_symmetry.space_group_name_H-M   'P 1'
#
loop_
_entity.id
_entity.type
_entity.pdbx_description
1 polymer ?
#
loop_
_entity_poly.entity_id
_entity_poly.type
_entity_poly.pdbx_seq_one_letter_code
_entity_poly.pdbx_strand_id
1 'polypeptide(L)'
;MPEKEAKLIFGKGTIDLSVPETVSILDMKRVEPLPDPEGAVYTALANPIESPPLTELAQGRENACVVISDITRPVPNKIILPPLLQVLEESGIGREKITILIATGMHRPNEGEELESMVGRQIMDKYRIVNHYCREPEVYRKIDEIEGAPIEVNNENPDRSDRAPYVCRFFWRKKSHPARDFQFRDHEVHAFLQDDRPSQVDQLPS
;
A
#
# COMPACT_ATOMS: atom_id res chain seq x y z
N MET A 1 -8.52 -45.48 9.26
CA MET A 1 -8.72 -44.82 7.96
C MET A 1 -7.42 -44.11 7.63
N PRO A 2 -6.96 -44.04 6.37
CA PRO A 2 -5.73 -43.32 6.07
C PRO A 2 -5.93 -41.82 6.35
N GLU A 3 -4.93 -41.22 6.96
CA GLU A 3 -4.90 -39.82 7.38
C GLU A 3 -3.74 -39.09 6.69
N LYS A 4 -3.87 -37.78 6.56
CA LYS A 4 -2.82 -36.88 6.07
C LYS A 4 -2.70 -35.67 6.98
N GLU A 5 -1.52 -35.08 6.98
CA GLU A 5 -1.24 -33.90 7.81
C GLU A 5 -1.64 -32.60 7.09
N ALA A 6 -2.19 -31.65 7.85
CA ALA A 6 -2.47 -30.28 7.44
C ALA A 6 -1.95 -29.31 8.50
N LYS A 7 -1.52 -28.11 8.09
CA LYS A 7 -1.07 -27.06 9.03
C LYS A 7 -2.02 -25.87 8.99
N LEU A 8 -2.51 -25.45 10.16
CA LEU A 8 -3.39 -24.30 10.31
C LEU A 8 -2.65 -23.17 11.03
N ILE A 9 -2.69 -21.96 10.48
CA ILE A 9 -2.14 -20.77 11.15
C ILE A 9 -3.06 -20.40 12.31
N PHE A 10 -2.52 -20.28 13.52
CA PHE A 10 -3.27 -19.90 14.72
C PHE A 10 -2.43 -18.99 15.62
N GLY A 11 -2.91 -17.77 15.86
CA GLY A 11 -2.15 -16.75 16.59
C GLY A 11 -0.82 -16.43 15.92
N LYS A 12 0.29 -16.62 16.65
CA LYS A 12 1.66 -16.41 16.15
C LYS A 12 2.34 -17.70 15.65
N GLY A 13 1.61 -18.82 15.59
CA GLY A 13 2.18 -20.12 15.25
C GLY A 13 1.30 -20.94 14.32
N THR A 14 1.55 -22.25 14.31
CA THR A 14 0.81 -23.22 13.53
C THR A 14 0.36 -24.39 14.39
N ILE A 15 -0.81 -24.92 14.08
CA ILE A 15 -1.34 -26.16 14.64
C ILE A 15 -1.27 -27.23 13.56
N ASP A 16 -0.63 -28.35 13.88
CA ASP A 16 -0.62 -29.53 13.02
C ASP A 16 -1.90 -30.33 13.26
N LEU A 17 -2.58 -30.72 12.19
CA LEU A 17 -3.85 -31.42 12.18
C LEU A 17 -3.70 -32.72 11.39
N SER A 18 -4.21 -33.83 11.94
CA SER A 18 -4.40 -35.06 11.18
C SER A 18 -5.83 -35.09 10.64
N VAL A 19 -5.98 -35.21 9.32
CA VAL A 19 -7.29 -35.20 8.65
C VAL A 19 -7.44 -36.45 7.76
N PRO A 20 -8.66 -36.99 7.58
CA PRO A 20 -8.88 -38.09 6.65
C PRO A 20 -8.45 -37.74 5.22
N GLU A 21 -7.98 -38.73 4.45
CA GLU A 21 -7.57 -38.51 3.05
C GLU A 21 -8.67 -37.89 2.17
N THR A 22 -9.94 -38.16 2.48
CA THR A 22 -11.13 -37.68 1.77
C THR A 22 -11.33 -36.17 1.83
N VAL A 23 -10.63 -35.46 2.73
CA VAL A 23 -10.75 -34.00 2.90
C VAL A 23 -9.84 -33.27 1.91
N SER A 24 -10.40 -32.37 1.10
CA SER A 24 -9.58 -31.50 0.24
C SER A 24 -8.95 -30.35 1.02
N ILE A 25 -7.64 -30.13 0.83
CA ILE A 25 -6.92 -28.97 1.39
C ILE A 25 -6.77 -27.93 0.27
N LEU A 26 -7.33 -26.74 0.49
CA LEU A 26 -7.18 -25.60 -0.41
C LEU A 26 -6.15 -24.64 0.19
N ASP A 27 -5.07 -24.39 -0.55
CA ASP A 27 -4.01 -23.47 -0.13
C ASP A 27 -3.72 -22.46 -1.24
N MET A 28 -3.17 -21.30 -0.85
CA MET A 28 -2.70 -20.31 -1.79
C MET A 28 -1.48 -20.84 -2.53
N LYS A 29 -1.40 -20.54 -3.84
CA LYS A 29 -0.18 -20.80 -4.59
C LYS A 29 0.97 -20.02 -3.94
N ARG A 30 2.04 -20.73 -3.57
CA ARG A 30 3.25 -20.09 -3.08
C ARG A 30 3.85 -19.24 -4.18
N VAL A 31 4.18 -18.01 -3.83
CA VAL A 31 4.89 -17.07 -4.69
C VAL A 31 6.25 -16.90 -4.07
N GLU A 32 7.30 -17.12 -4.86
CA GLU A 32 8.66 -16.88 -4.39
C GLU A 32 8.80 -15.38 -4.03
N PRO A 33 9.53 -15.03 -2.96
CA PRO A 33 9.86 -13.64 -2.67
C PRO A 33 10.69 -13.01 -3.80
N LEU A 34 10.66 -11.67 -3.89
CA LEU A 34 11.60 -10.94 -4.75
C LEU A 34 13.01 -11.02 -4.15
N PRO A 35 14.07 -11.21 -4.96
CA PRO A 35 15.44 -11.27 -4.48
C PRO A 35 15.92 -9.92 -3.92
N ASP A 36 15.42 -8.82 -4.49
CA ASP A 36 15.68 -7.45 -4.04
C ASP A 36 14.36 -6.67 -3.98
N PRO A 37 13.63 -6.74 -2.84
CA PRO A 37 12.38 -6.02 -2.68
C PRO A 37 12.55 -4.49 -2.72
N GLU A 38 13.66 -3.95 -2.21
CA GLU A 38 13.89 -2.50 -2.18
C GLU A 38 14.19 -1.97 -3.58
N GLY A 39 15.07 -2.63 -4.33
CA GLY A 39 15.34 -2.31 -5.73
C GLY A 39 14.11 -2.43 -6.63
N ALA A 40 13.23 -3.39 -6.36
CA ALA A 40 11.94 -3.50 -7.04
C ALA A 40 11.05 -2.27 -6.79
N VAL A 41 11.05 -1.71 -5.58
CA VAL A 41 10.31 -0.48 -5.28
C VAL A 41 10.92 0.72 -6.02
N TYR A 42 12.25 0.91 -6.01
CA TYR A 42 12.88 1.98 -6.81
C TYR A 42 12.54 1.87 -8.30
N THR A 43 12.59 0.65 -8.85
CA THR A 43 12.25 0.40 -10.26
C THR A 43 10.81 0.79 -10.56
N ALA A 44 9.87 0.45 -9.67
CA ALA A 44 8.47 0.81 -9.81
C ALA A 44 8.22 2.33 -9.70
N LEU A 45 8.95 3.03 -8.82
CA LEU A 45 8.85 4.48 -8.68
C LEU A 45 9.41 5.23 -9.90
N ALA A 46 10.44 4.67 -10.55
CA ALA A 46 11.10 5.24 -11.72
C ALA A 46 10.39 4.90 -13.04
N ASN A 47 9.69 3.76 -13.12
CA ASN A 47 8.99 3.30 -14.32
C ASN A 47 7.53 2.96 -13.99
N PRO A 48 6.71 3.94 -13.59
CA PRO A 48 5.35 3.67 -13.20
C PRO A 48 4.46 3.38 -14.42
N ILE A 49 3.39 2.64 -14.18
CA ILE A 49 2.38 2.35 -15.21
C ILE A 49 1.49 3.58 -15.41
N GLU A 50 1.24 3.96 -16.66
CA GLU A 50 0.29 5.00 -17.07
C GLU A 50 0.43 6.35 -16.32
N SER A 51 1.64 6.70 -15.88
CA SER A 51 1.92 7.98 -15.21
C SER A 51 3.39 8.41 -15.36
N PRO A 52 3.73 9.68 -15.09
CA PRO A 52 5.12 10.11 -14.96
C PRO A 52 5.80 9.51 -13.72
N PRO A 53 7.13 9.31 -13.74
CA PRO A 53 7.93 8.91 -12.58
C PRO A 53 7.68 9.78 -11.34
N LEU A 54 7.87 9.22 -10.15
CA LEU A 54 7.69 9.96 -8.90
C LEU A 54 8.56 11.23 -8.84
N THR A 55 9.78 11.16 -9.37
CA THR A 55 10.69 12.31 -9.46
C THR A 55 10.10 13.47 -10.25
N GLU A 56 9.45 13.19 -11.38
CA GLU A 56 8.79 14.21 -12.21
C GLU A 56 7.55 14.78 -11.52
N LEU A 57 6.76 13.92 -10.86
CA LEU A 57 5.57 14.37 -10.13
C LEU A 57 5.94 15.27 -8.93
N ALA A 58 7.03 14.94 -8.24
CA ALA A 58 7.53 15.66 -7.07
C ALA A 58 8.30 16.94 -7.43
N GLN A 59 8.73 17.11 -8.68
CA GLN A 59 9.51 18.27 -9.10
C GLN A 59 8.72 19.57 -8.92
N GLY A 60 9.33 20.54 -8.23
CA GLY A 60 8.72 21.85 -7.97
C GLY A 60 7.58 21.84 -6.95
N ARG A 61 7.36 20.70 -6.28
CA ARG A 61 6.40 20.57 -5.18
C ARG A 61 7.02 21.09 -3.88
N GLU A 62 6.20 21.71 -3.04
CA GLU A 62 6.69 22.25 -1.76
C GLU A 62 6.62 21.21 -0.65
N ASN A 63 5.70 20.24 -0.76
CA ASN A 63 5.37 19.27 0.29
C ASN A 63 4.71 18.01 -0.31
N ALA A 64 4.61 16.95 0.50
CA ALA A 64 4.00 15.68 0.09
C ALA A 64 3.20 15.05 1.24
N CYS A 65 2.15 14.30 0.90
CA CYS A 65 1.38 13.51 1.84
C CYS A 65 1.31 12.05 1.39
N VAL A 66 2.03 11.17 2.09
CA VAL A 66 2.11 9.74 1.80
C VAL A 66 1.05 9.00 2.63
N VAL A 67 0.00 8.55 1.97
CA VAL A 67 -1.04 7.74 2.63
C VAL A 67 -0.57 6.29 2.75
N ILE A 68 -0.71 5.67 3.93
CA ILE A 68 -0.40 4.26 4.16
C ILE A 68 -1.57 3.53 4.81
N SER A 69 -1.68 2.22 4.59
CA SER A 69 -2.65 1.39 5.32
C SER A 69 -2.27 1.20 6.78
N ASP A 70 -3.28 0.98 7.62
CA ASP A 70 -3.11 0.66 9.04
C ASP A 70 -2.56 -0.77 9.28
N ILE A 71 -2.33 -1.11 10.55
CA ILE A 71 -1.78 -2.42 10.97
C ILE A 71 -2.65 -3.62 10.54
N THR A 72 -3.93 -3.41 10.24
CA THR A 72 -4.85 -4.51 9.86
C THR A 72 -4.57 -5.02 8.45
N ARG A 73 -3.72 -4.31 7.70
CA ARG A 73 -3.24 -4.72 6.38
C ARG A 73 -1.78 -5.16 6.46
N PRO A 74 -1.42 -6.33 5.88
CA PRO A 74 -0.04 -6.81 5.87
C PRO A 74 0.78 -6.11 4.76
N VAL A 75 0.84 -4.78 4.79
CA VAL A 75 1.63 -3.98 3.86
C VAL A 75 3.08 -3.92 4.35
N PRO A 76 4.08 -4.22 3.50
CA PRO A 76 5.49 -4.14 3.91
C PRO A 76 6.00 -2.68 3.91
N ASN A 77 5.42 -1.83 4.75
CA ASN A 77 5.73 -0.40 4.83
C ASN A 77 7.23 -0.14 5.10
N LYS A 78 7.90 -0.99 5.90
CA LYS A 78 9.35 -0.93 6.14
C LYS A 78 10.21 -1.11 4.89
N ILE A 79 9.68 -1.73 3.83
CA ILE A 79 10.36 -1.93 2.55
C ILE A 79 9.98 -0.80 1.58
N ILE A 80 8.72 -0.36 1.60
CA ILE A 80 8.19 0.61 0.62
C ILE A 80 8.57 2.05 0.98
N LEU A 81 8.48 2.43 2.26
CA LEU A 81 8.65 3.82 2.67
C LEU A 81 10.07 4.35 2.48
N PRO A 82 11.16 3.62 2.81
CA PRO A 82 12.51 4.15 2.62
C PRO A 82 12.83 4.64 1.20
N PRO A 83 12.65 3.83 0.13
CA PRO A 83 12.93 4.29 -1.24
C PRO A 83 11.99 5.42 -1.69
N LEU A 84 10.71 5.36 -1.29
CA LEU A 84 9.71 6.38 -1.61
C LEU A 84 10.10 7.73 -1.01
N LEU A 85 10.39 7.76 0.29
CA LEU A 85 10.73 8.98 1.02
C LEU A 85 12.06 9.55 0.51
N GLN A 86 13.02 8.69 0.17
CA GLN A 86 14.27 9.13 -0.45
C GLN A 86 14.04 9.85 -1.78
N VAL A 87 13.20 9.29 -2.67
CA VAL A 87 12.90 9.94 -3.96
C VAL A 87 12.23 11.30 -3.76
N LEU A 88 11.34 11.44 -2.78
CA LEU A 88 10.72 12.73 -2.44
C LEU A 88 11.75 13.75 -1.94
N GLU A 89 12.65 13.33 -1.04
CA GLU A 89 13.74 14.18 -0.53
C GLU A 89 14.71 14.61 -1.64
N GLU A 90 15.12 13.68 -2.49
CA GLU A 90 15.99 13.95 -3.65
C GLU A 90 15.33 14.87 -4.69
N SER A 91 14.00 14.87 -4.75
CA SER A 91 13.22 15.77 -5.61
C SER A 91 13.06 17.17 -5.01
N GLY A 92 13.63 17.44 -3.82
CA GLY A 92 13.68 18.75 -3.18
C GLY A 92 12.64 18.97 -2.08
N ILE A 93 11.84 17.94 -1.72
CA ILE A 93 10.86 18.05 -0.65
C ILE A 93 11.54 17.73 0.68
N GLY A 94 11.76 18.77 1.50
CA GLY A 94 12.33 18.60 2.84
C GLY A 94 11.50 17.65 3.70
N ARG A 95 12.18 16.85 4.52
CA ARG A 95 11.56 15.82 5.37
C ARG A 95 10.44 16.37 6.25
N GLU A 96 10.62 17.56 6.79
CA GLU A 96 9.68 18.29 7.61
C GLU A 96 8.38 18.67 6.89
N LYS A 97 8.38 18.60 5.55
CA LYS A 97 7.25 18.87 4.68
C LYS A 97 6.62 17.60 4.09
N ILE A 98 7.06 16.43 4.55
CA ILE A 98 6.47 15.14 4.20
C ILE A 98 5.63 14.65 5.38
N THR A 99 4.31 14.54 5.16
CA THR A 99 3.38 13.93 6.12
C THR A 99 3.11 12.49 5.72
N ILE A 100 3.16 11.55 6.67
CA ILE A 100 2.69 10.18 6.47
C ILE A 100 1.31 10.06 7.14
N LEU A 101 0.26 9.81 6.36
CA LEU A 101 -1.12 9.69 6.84
C LEU A 101 -1.54 8.21 6.90
N ILE A 102 -1.85 7.71 8.10
CA ILE A 102 -2.34 6.35 8.30
C ILE A 102 -3.85 6.32 8.04
N ALA A 103 -4.26 5.62 7.00
CA ALA A 103 -5.66 5.42 6.62
C ALA A 103 -6.31 4.31 7.46
N THR A 104 -6.66 4.65 8.70
CA THR A 104 -7.35 3.75 9.67
C THR A 104 -8.79 3.43 9.29
N GLY A 105 -9.42 4.22 8.40
CA GLY A 105 -10.85 4.12 8.14
C GLY A 105 -11.64 4.30 9.44
N MET A 106 -12.39 3.27 9.86
CA MET A 106 -13.13 3.28 11.13
C MET A 106 -12.38 2.66 12.31
N HIS A 107 -11.12 2.25 12.14
CA HIS A 107 -10.35 1.59 13.18
C HIS A 107 -9.77 2.59 14.19
N ARG A 108 -9.33 2.07 15.35
CA ARG A 108 -8.55 2.84 16.32
C ARG A 108 -7.21 3.29 15.71
N PRO A 109 -6.58 4.36 16.23
CA PRO A 109 -5.25 4.77 15.78
C PRO A 109 -4.18 3.70 16.05
N ASN A 110 -3.11 3.76 15.26
CA ASN A 110 -1.87 3.02 15.49
C ASN A 110 -0.86 3.91 16.22
N GLU A 111 -0.40 3.47 17.39
CA GLU A 111 0.44 4.27 18.30
C GLU A 111 1.57 3.43 18.90
N GLY A 112 2.59 4.08 19.45
CA GLY A 112 3.68 3.43 20.19
C GLY A 112 4.39 2.32 19.41
N GLU A 113 4.55 1.17 20.06
CA GLU A 113 5.24 0.00 19.48
C GLU A 113 4.54 -0.53 18.22
N GLU A 114 3.22 -0.38 18.12
CA GLU A 114 2.48 -0.82 16.94
C GLU A 114 2.87 0.01 15.72
N LEU A 115 2.92 1.34 15.89
CA LEU A 115 3.37 2.25 14.84
C LEU A 115 4.83 1.97 14.47
N GLU A 116 5.71 1.80 15.45
CA GLU A 116 7.11 1.44 15.21
C GLU A 116 7.24 0.12 14.43
N SER A 117 6.39 -0.86 14.74
CA SER A 117 6.35 -2.14 14.03
C SER A 117 5.92 -2.00 12.57
N MET A 118 5.09 -1.01 12.25
CA MET A 118 4.61 -0.74 10.89
C MET A 118 5.67 -0.03 10.04
N VAL A 119 6.20 1.08 10.53
CA VAL A 119 7.04 1.99 9.69
C VAL A 119 8.52 1.87 10.00
N GLY A 120 8.89 1.32 11.16
CA GLY A 120 10.26 1.26 11.64
C GLY A 120 10.68 2.52 12.40
N ARG A 121 11.58 2.32 13.37
CA ARG A 121 12.02 3.36 14.31
C ARG A 121 12.53 4.62 13.61
N GLN A 122 13.36 4.47 12.59
CA GLN A 122 13.94 5.62 11.90
C GLN A 122 12.91 6.50 11.21
N ILE A 123 11.86 5.93 10.62
CA ILE A 123 10.81 6.71 9.96
C ILE A 123 9.92 7.36 11.03
N MET A 124 9.56 6.61 12.08
CA MET A 124 8.78 7.13 13.21
C MET A 124 9.44 8.33 13.89
N ASP A 125 10.77 8.33 14.04
CA ASP A 125 11.51 9.41 14.69
C ASP A 125 11.73 10.64 13.78
N LYS A 126 11.72 10.45 12.45
CA LYS A 126 12.18 11.48 11.50
C LYS A 126 11.06 12.17 10.71
N TYR A 127 9.89 11.55 10.56
CA TYR A 127 8.79 12.09 9.75
C TYR A 127 7.57 12.41 10.61
N ARG A 128 6.77 13.37 10.16
CA ARG A 128 5.45 13.63 10.75
C ARG A 128 4.50 12.50 10.35
N ILE A 129 3.96 11.78 11.33
CA ILE A 129 2.99 10.70 11.11
C ILE A 129 1.68 11.05 11.79
N VAL A 130 0.57 10.95 11.05
CA VAL A 130 -0.77 11.31 11.52
C VAL A 130 -1.70 10.12 11.34
N ASN A 131 -2.49 9.82 12.37
CA ASN A 131 -3.60 8.86 12.26
C ASN A 131 -4.86 9.56 11.74
N HIS A 132 -5.60 8.87 10.87
CA HIS A 132 -6.94 9.30 10.47
C HIS A 132 -7.97 9.02 11.58
N TYR A 133 -8.96 9.91 11.73
CA TYR A 133 -10.01 9.82 12.75
C TYR A 133 -11.40 10.07 12.15
N CYS A 134 -12.08 9.01 11.67
CA CYS A 134 -13.39 9.09 10.98
C CYS A 134 -14.54 9.71 11.77
N ARG A 135 -14.36 9.97 13.07
CA ARG A 135 -15.39 10.53 13.95
C ARG A 135 -15.15 12.00 14.31
N GLU A 136 -14.10 12.61 13.76
CA GLU A 136 -13.74 14.00 14.02
C GLU A 136 -14.08 14.87 12.80
N PRO A 137 -15.33 15.36 12.65
CA PRO A 137 -15.76 16.03 11.42
C PRO A 137 -14.89 17.25 11.03
N GLU A 138 -14.26 17.91 12.02
CA GLU A 138 -13.35 19.05 11.84
C GLU A 138 -12.09 18.71 11.02
N VAL A 139 -11.69 17.43 10.96
CA VAL A 139 -10.51 17.00 10.19
C VAL A 139 -10.82 16.65 8.74
N TYR A 140 -12.06 16.90 8.30
CA TYR A 140 -12.54 16.61 6.95
C TYR A 140 -12.84 17.87 6.18
N ARG A 141 -12.79 17.74 4.86
CA ARG A 141 -13.44 18.66 3.93
C ARG A 141 -14.20 17.88 2.87
N LYS A 142 -15.35 18.41 2.48
CA LYS A 142 -16.14 17.90 1.36
C LYS A 142 -15.45 18.27 0.05
N ILE A 143 -15.25 17.28 -0.81
CA ILE A 143 -14.66 17.45 -2.14
C ILE A 143 -15.67 17.22 -3.26
N ASP A 144 -16.72 16.45 -2.99
CA ASP A 144 -17.76 16.16 -3.98
C ASP A 144 -19.05 15.66 -3.30
N GLU A 145 -20.05 15.29 -4.09
CA GLU A 145 -21.30 14.68 -3.67
C GLU A 145 -21.76 13.64 -4.70
N ILE A 146 -22.16 12.45 -4.24
CA ILE A 146 -22.76 11.42 -5.09
C ILE A 146 -24.10 11.02 -4.49
N GLU A 147 -25.17 11.12 -5.27
CA GLU A 147 -26.52 10.72 -4.87
C GLU A 147 -26.99 11.34 -3.53
N GLY A 148 -26.57 12.57 -3.26
CA GLY A 148 -26.89 13.28 -2.01
C GLY A 148 -26.01 12.90 -0.81
N ALA A 149 -25.09 11.95 -0.96
CA ALA A 149 -24.09 11.62 0.06
C ALA A 149 -22.80 12.42 -0.18
N PRO A 150 -22.26 13.11 0.85
CA PRO A 150 -21.03 13.88 0.70
C PRO A 150 -19.83 12.95 0.53
N ILE A 151 -18.92 13.30 -0.39
CA ILE A 151 -17.57 12.71 -0.45
C ILE A 151 -16.64 13.64 0.33
N GLU A 152 -16.09 13.11 1.41
CA GLU A 152 -15.22 13.86 2.31
C GLU A 152 -13.86 13.18 2.40
N VAL A 153 -12.81 14.01 2.48
CA VAL A 153 -11.43 13.54 2.66
C VAL A 153 -10.77 14.26 3.81
N ASN A 154 -9.78 13.61 4.40
CA ASN A 154 -9.01 14.19 5.50
C ASN A 154 -8.25 15.44 5.03
N ASN A 155 -8.18 16.47 5.88
CA ASN A 155 -7.51 17.74 5.61
C ASN A 155 -6.02 17.60 5.34
N GLU A 156 -5.35 16.60 5.95
CA GLU A 156 -3.95 16.28 5.66
C GLU A 156 -3.77 15.64 4.29
N ASN A 157 -4.83 15.10 3.67
CA ASN A 157 -4.79 14.56 2.32
C ASN A 157 -5.26 15.64 1.33
N PRO A 158 -4.36 16.33 0.63
CA PRO A 158 -4.69 17.41 -0.31
C PRO A 158 -5.54 16.89 -1.49
N ASP A 159 -6.39 17.75 -2.03
CA ASP A 159 -7.34 17.44 -3.10
C ASP A 159 -6.83 18.08 -4.39
N ARG A 160 -7.18 17.46 -5.51
CA ARG A 160 -6.80 17.82 -6.88
C ARG A 160 -7.29 19.20 -7.31
N SER A 161 -8.33 19.74 -6.66
CA SER A 161 -8.95 21.03 -7.00
C SER A 161 -8.12 22.24 -6.52
N ASP A 162 -7.30 22.06 -5.50
CA ASP A 162 -6.40 23.11 -5.02
C ASP A 162 -5.16 23.13 -5.90
N ARG A 163 -4.89 24.26 -6.57
CA ARG A 163 -3.64 24.54 -7.31
C ARG A 163 -2.39 24.58 -6.41
N ALA A 164 -2.45 23.95 -5.25
CA ALA A 164 -1.40 23.90 -4.26
C ALA A 164 -0.40 22.76 -4.58
N PRO A 165 0.88 22.93 -4.24
CA PRO A 165 2.01 22.18 -4.76
C PRO A 165 2.20 20.80 -4.10
N TYR A 166 1.13 20.02 -3.94
CA TYR A 166 1.14 18.71 -3.29
C TYR A 166 1.15 17.56 -4.31
N VAL A 167 1.89 16.48 -4.05
CA VAL A 167 1.83 15.22 -4.80
C VAL A 167 1.94 13.98 -3.88
N CYS A 168 1.28 12.91 -4.32
CA CYS A 168 1.46 11.48 -4.04
C CYS A 168 0.68 10.77 -2.92
N ARG A 169 -0.56 10.35 -3.25
CA ARG A 169 -1.32 9.34 -2.51
C ARG A 169 -0.85 7.92 -2.88
N PHE A 170 -0.51 7.09 -1.91
CA PHE A 170 -0.17 5.68 -2.12
C PHE A 170 -1.28 4.77 -1.56
N PHE A 171 -1.82 3.85 -2.37
CA PHE A 171 -2.83 2.87 -1.97
C PHE A 171 -2.34 1.46 -2.28
N TRP A 172 -2.23 0.62 -1.23
CA TRP A 172 -1.79 -0.77 -1.37
C TRP A 172 -2.99 -1.71 -1.37
N ARG A 173 -3.15 -2.52 -2.43
CA ARG A 173 -4.27 -3.47 -2.56
C ARG A 173 -3.76 -4.87 -2.86
N LYS A 174 -3.88 -5.79 -1.90
CA LYS A 174 -3.66 -7.22 -2.11
C LYS A 174 -4.75 -7.76 -3.05
N LYS A 175 -4.40 -8.14 -4.29
CA LYS A 175 -5.25 -8.96 -5.16
C LYS A 175 -4.96 -10.45 -4.96
N SER A 176 -5.99 -11.27 -5.06
CA SER A 176 -6.00 -12.72 -4.80
C SER A 176 -5.35 -13.59 -5.90
N HIS A 177 -4.49 -13.04 -6.76
CA HIS A 177 -3.91 -13.74 -7.92
C HIS A 177 -2.38 -13.67 -7.90
N PRO A 178 -1.68 -14.74 -8.33
CA PRO A 178 -0.22 -14.79 -8.30
C PRO A 178 0.36 -14.02 -9.50
N ALA A 179 0.85 -12.81 -9.29
CA ALA A 179 1.67 -12.04 -10.24
C ALA A 179 2.56 -11.05 -9.47
N ARG A 180 3.58 -10.45 -10.10
CA ARG A 180 4.69 -9.73 -9.44
C ARG A 180 5.06 -8.36 -10.09
N ASP A 181 4.19 -7.34 -10.11
CA ASP A 181 4.53 -5.93 -10.49
C ASP A 181 3.79 -4.81 -9.70
N PHE A 182 3.83 -3.53 -10.10
CA PHE A 182 3.17 -2.41 -9.41
C PHE A 182 2.36 -1.53 -10.41
N GLN A 183 1.03 -1.39 -10.30
CA GLN A 183 0.23 -0.49 -11.18
C GLN A 183 -0.18 0.83 -10.52
N PHE A 184 -0.01 1.94 -11.21
CA PHE A 184 -0.43 3.28 -10.79
C PHE A 184 -1.58 3.75 -11.70
N ARG A 185 -2.49 4.60 -11.20
CA ARG A 185 -3.56 5.23 -12.01
C ARG A 185 -3.79 6.67 -11.57
N ASP A 186 -3.86 7.59 -12.52
CA ASP A 186 -4.35 8.96 -12.37
C ASP A 186 -3.71 9.78 -11.23
N HIS A 187 -2.37 9.87 -11.21
CA HIS A 187 -1.58 10.61 -10.20
C HIS A 187 -1.73 10.10 -8.75
N GLU A 188 -2.44 9.00 -8.56
CA GLU A 188 -2.38 8.17 -7.36
C GLU A 188 -1.44 7.00 -7.62
N VAL A 189 -0.53 6.77 -6.68
CA VAL A 189 0.22 5.53 -6.65
C VAL A 189 -0.70 4.46 -6.14
N HIS A 190 -1.05 3.53 -7.01
CA HIS A 190 -1.52 2.25 -6.55
C HIS A 190 -0.33 1.28 -6.66
N ALA A 191 -0.27 0.28 -5.81
CA ALA A 191 0.72 -0.78 -5.91
C ALA A 191 -0.03 -2.06 -6.26
N PHE A 192 0.11 -2.53 -7.49
CA PHE A 192 -0.62 -3.68 -8.03
C PHE A 192 0.27 -4.60 -8.86
N LEU A 193 0.27 -5.89 -8.56
CA LEU A 193 1.04 -6.88 -9.30
C LEU A 193 0.28 -7.40 -10.53
N GLN A 194 0.76 -7.13 -11.75
CA GLN A 194 0.20 -7.60 -13.04
C GLN A 194 1.30 -7.94 -14.07
N ASP A 195 1.09 -8.99 -14.88
CA ASP A 195 2.03 -9.49 -15.91
C ASP A 195 1.54 -9.11 -17.32
N ASP A 196 2.44 -8.57 -18.15
CA ASP A 196 2.29 -8.38 -19.61
C ASP A 196 2.88 -9.59 -20.34
N ARG A 197 2.05 -10.64 -20.51
CA ARG A 197 2.28 -11.65 -21.54
C ARG A 197 1.07 -11.74 -22.45
N PRO A 198 1.24 -11.76 -23.78
CA PRO A 198 0.13 -11.94 -24.69
C PRO A 198 -0.57 -13.26 -24.38
N SER A 199 -1.89 -13.20 -24.28
CA SER A 199 -2.76 -14.34 -24.04
C SER A 199 -2.52 -15.43 -25.10
N GLN A 200 -1.87 -16.53 -24.72
CA GLN A 200 -2.01 -17.78 -25.46
C GLN A 200 -3.36 -18.40 -25.11
N VAL A 201 -4.42 -17.83 -25.67
CA VAL A 201 -5.74 -18.46 -25.77
C VAL A 201 -6.01 -18.59 -27.26
N ASP A 202 -5.29 -19.51 -27.90
CA ASP A 202 -5.65 -20.08 -29.20
C ASP A 202 -4.76 -21.30 -29.42
N GLN A 203 -5.19 -22.45 -28.90
CA GLN A 203 -4.97 -23.79 -29.44
C GLN A 203 -5.53 -24.85 -28.48
N LEU A 204 -6.81 -25.18 -28.67
CA LEU A 204 -7.35 -26.48 -28.31
C LEU A 204 -7.78 -27.15 -29.62
N PRO A 205 -7.31 -28.36 -29.94
CA PRO A 205 -7.73 -29.05 -31.16
C PRO A 205 -9.19 -29.53 -31.02
N SER A 206 -9.89 -29.44 -32.15
CA SER A 206 -11.27 -29.87 -32.41
C SER A 206 -11.52 -31.36 -32.16
#